data_AF-A0A938CMU9-F1
#
_entry.id   AF-A0A938CMU9-F1
#
_cell.length_a   1.000
_cell.length_b   1.000
_cell.length_c   1.000
_cell.angle_alpha   90.00
_cell.angle_beta   90.00
_cell.angle_gamma   90.00
#
_symmetry.space_group_name_H-M   'P 1'
#
loop_
_entity.id
_entity.type
_entity.pdbx_description
1 polymer ?
#
loop_
_entity_poly.entity_id
_entity_poly.type
_entity_poly.pdbx_seq_one_letter_code
_entity_poly.pdbx_strand_id
1 'polypeptide(L)'
;MSTQPDGLEISFSALFDTHAHEEKLRGESMRLIENNHELAHRLDIIQRAMAVVLRYTLDHTARTADESTMQLLGIRLFNAGASGTKLALSGYYQTAFQQARDIMETGYLLDFFRTSPHQIGVWRTADRPLRRKLFDPVKIRTALDERDGDVEKRRAKQYGELSELASHASYRGFRLTVRGGVGELGPFVEEINLKAWLHEMVLRFGPSAVMYANQFPDAEESLEHELRVFGTMLVQGYKAPVGERK
;
A
#
# COMPACT_ATOMS: atom_id res chain seq x y z
N MET A 1 30.38 -20.54 44.77
CA MET A 1 30.49 -20.62 43.29
C MET A 1 29.12 -20.27 42.74
N SER A 2 28.94 -19.02 42.33
CA SER A 2 27.71 -18.53 41.68
C SER A 2 28.00 -18.51 40.18
N THR A 3 27.36 -19.40 39.44
CA THR A 3 27.34 -19.35 37.98
C THR A 3 26.39 -18.22 37.59
N GLN A 4 26.92 -17.10 37.10
CA GLN A 4 26.12 -16.14 36.35
C GLN A 4 25.60 -16.85 35.08
N PRO A 5 24.32 -16.65 34.69
CA PRO A 5 23.84 -17.17 33.43
C PRO A 5 24.52 -16.39 32.30
N ASP A 6 25.05 -17.13 31.32
CA ASP A 6 25.65 -16.59 30.10
C ASP A 6 24.78 -15.47 29.53
N GLY A 7 25.35 -14.27 29.51
CA GLY A 7 24.71 -13.11 28.92
C GLY A 7 24.46 -13.39 27.44
N LEU A 8 23.21 -13.25 27.00
CA LEU A 8 22.85 -13.21 25.58
C LEU A 8 23.64 -12.07 24.92
N GLU A 9 24.76 -12.40 24.31
CA GLU A 9 25.59 -11.46 23.58
C GLU A 9 24.90 -11.16 22.25
N ILE A 10 24.02 -10.16 22.24
CA ILE A 10 23.33 -9.70 21.03
C ILE A 10 24.34 -8.88 20.21
N SER A 11 24.98 -9.57 19.25
CA SER A 11 25.97 -9.00 18.32
C SER A 11 25.30 -8.38 17.08
N PHE A 12 25.94 -7.38 16.47
CA PHE A 12 25.53 -6.84 15.15
C PHE A 12 25.52 -7.89 14.02
N SER A 13 26.26 -9.00 14.17
CA SER A 13 26.17 -10.15 13.25
C SER A 13 24.76 -10.74 13.18
N ALA A 14 23.96 -10.59 14.24
CA ALA A 14 22.57 -11.02 14.28
C ALA A 14 21.67 -10.30 13.26
N LEU A 15 22.07 -9.12 12.75
CA LEU A 15 21.36 -8.45 11.66
C LEU A 15 21.60 -9.14 10.31
N PHE A 16 22.80 -9.68 10.06
CA PHE A 16 23.06 -10.46 8.85
C PHE A 16 22.27 -11.77 8.86
N ASP A 17 22.19 -12.43 10.02
CA ASP A 17 21.37 -13.63 10.20
C ASP A 17 19.88 -13.32 10.03
N THR A 18 19.44 -12.16 10.51
CA THR A 18 18.07 -11.64 10.26
C THR A 18 17.81 -11.47 8.76
N HIS A 19 18.73 -10.85 8.01
CA HIS A 19 18.54 -10.66 6.57
C HIS A 19 18.48 -12.00 5.81
N ALA A 20 19.38 -12.94 6.11
CA ALA A 20 19.35 -14.26 5.49
C ALA A 20 18.04 -15.01 5.80
N HIS A 21 17.53 -14.85 7.02
CA HIS A 21 16.23 -15.39 7.41
C HIS A 21 15.08 -14.74 6.63
N GLU A 22 15.05 -13.42 6.51
CA GLU A 22 14.06 -12.68 5.70
C GLU A 22 14.03 -13.17 4.24
N GLU A 23 15.19 -13.37 3.60
CA GLU A 23 15.27 -13.84 2.22
C GLU A 23 14.79 -15.29 2.07
N LYS A 24 15.03 -16.14 3.07
CA LYS A 24 14.44 -17.49 3.12
C LYS A 24 12.92 -17.43 3.18
N LEU A 25 12.37 -16.60 4.07
CA LEU A 25 10.92 -16.40 4.20
C LEU A 25 10.31 -15.78 2.93
N ARG A 26 11.03 -14.88 2.27
CA ARG A 26 10.65 -14.38 0.93
C ARG A 26 10.50 -15.51 -0.07
N GLY A 27 11.46 -16.44 -0.12
CA GLY A 27 11.36 -17.63 -0.97
C GLY A 27 10.20 -18.56 -0.62
N GLU A 28 9.83 -18.67 0.66
CA GLU A 28 8.62 -19.38 1.12
C GLU A 28 7.34 -18.69 0.64
N SER A 29 7.23 -17.37 0.84
CA SER A 29 6.11 -16.57 0.35
C SER A 29 5.94 -16.64 -1.16
N MET A 30 7.05 -16.56 -1.92
CA MET A 30 7.01 -16.67 -3.38
C MET A 30 6.50 -18.04 -3.84
N ARG A 31 6.92 -19.13 -3.19
CA ARG A 31 6.38 -20.47 -3.50
C ARG A 31 4.88 -20.58 -3.22
N LEU A 32 4.37 -19.94 -2.17
CA LEU A 32 2.92 -19.89 -1.91
C LEU A 32 2.17 -19.14 -3.03
N ILE A 33 2.76 -18.05 -3.53
CA ILE A 33 2.21 -17.24 -4.61
C ILE A 33 2.23 -17.99 -5.94
N GLU A 34 3.37 -18.58 -6.32
CA GLU A 34 3.55 -19.28 -7.59
C GLU A 34 2.67 -20.53 -7.71
N ASN A 35 2.41 -21.22 -6.59
CA ASN A 35 1.52 -22.37 -6.55
C ASN A 35 0.02 -22.00 -6.51
N ASN A 36 -0.32 -20.71 -6.54
CA ASN A 36 -1.70 -20.24 -6.52
C ASN A 36 -1.93 -19.14 -7.55
N HIS A 37 -2.61 -19.48 -8.65
CA HIS A 37 -2.87 -18.57 -9.76
C HIS A 37 -3.54 -17.25 -9.34
N GLU A 38 -4.44 -17.27 -8.34
CA GLU A 38 -5.08 -16.06 -7.84
C GLU A 38 -4.07 -15.13 -7.14
N LEU A 39 -3.17 -15.69 -6.33
CA LEU A 39 -2.16 -14.90 -5.62
C LEU A 39 -1.11 -14.36 -6.58
N ALA A 40 -0.66 -15.17 -7.55
CA ALA A 40 0.22 -14.74 -8.62
C ALA A 40 -0.39 -13.57 -9.41
N HIS A 41 -1.68 -13.67 -9.76
CA HIS A 41 -2.38 -12.60 -10.46
C HIS A 41 -2.50 -11.32 -9.62
N ARG A 42 -2.78 -11.43 -8.32
CA ARG A 42 -2.81 -10.26 -7.42
C ARG A 42 -1.44 -9.58 -7.32
N LEU A 43 -0.36 -10.35 -7.24
CA LEU A 43 0.99 -9.79 -7.23
C LEU A 43 1.32 -9.08 -8.56
N ASP A 44 0.94 -9.65 -9.70
CA ASP A 44 1.10 -9.01 -11.01
C ASP A 44 0.36 -7.66 -11.10
N ILE A 45 -0.88 -7.58 -10.58
CA ILE A 45 -1.62 -6.32 -10.51
C ILE A 45 -0.86 -5.27 -9.68
N ILE A 46 -0.32 -5.67 -8.52
CA ILE A 46 0.44 -4.76 -7.64
C ILE A 46 1.71 -4.27 -8.34
N GLN A 47 2.45 -5.17 -9.00
CA GLN A 47 3.67 -4.83 -9.73
C GLN A 47 3.38 -3.88 -10.89
N ARG A 48 2.28 -4.08 -11.62
CA ARG A 48 1.87 -3.18 -12.70
C ARG A 48 1.38 -1.83 -12.19
N ALA A 49 0.69 -1.79 -11.05
CA ALA A 49 0.36 -0.53 -10.39
C ALA A 49 1.64 0.25 -10.03
N MET A 50 2.65 -0.43 -9.48
CA MET A 50 3.97 0.16 -9.23
C MET A 50 4.65 0.66 -10.51
N ALA A 51 4.58 -0.11 -11.59
CA ALA A 51 5.16 0.27 -12.88
C ALA A 51 4.51 1.55 -13.43
N VAL A 52 3.17 1.66 -13.40
CA VAL A 52 2.45 2.88 -13.78
C VAL A 52 2.92 4.07 -12.94
N VAL A 53 2.97 3.93 -11.61
CA VAL A 53 3.45 5.02 -10.75
C VAL A 53 4.89 5.39 -11.08
N LEU A 54 5.78 4.41 -11.26
CA LEU A 54 7.18 4.65 -11.59
C LEU A 54 7.33 5.41 -12.91
N ARG A 55 6.66 4.95 -13.96
CA ARG A 55 6.76 5.54 -15.30
C ARG A 55 6.19 6.95 -15.36
N TYR A 56 5.02 7.20 -14.79
CA TYR A 56 4.50 8.57 -14.68
C TYR A 56 5.37 9.47 -13.78
N THR A 57 6.11 8.90 -12.83
CA THR A 57 7.03 9.69 -11.98
C THR A 57 8.34 10.04 -12.69
N LEU A 58 8.88 9.13 -13.50
CA LEU A 58 10.23 9.27 -14.08
C LEU A 58 10.23 9.67 -15.56
N ASP A 59 9.27 9.16 -16.35
CA ASP A 59 9.24 9.36 -17.79
C ASP A 59 8.45 10.62 -18.17
N HIS A 60 7.42 10.99 -17.38
CA HIS A 60 6.68 12.23 -17.62
C HIS A 60 7.51 13.45 -17.22
N THR A 61 7.76 14.35 -18.16
CA THR A 61 8.38 15.64 -17.86
C THR A 61 7.34 16.61 -17.30
N ALA A 62 7.46 16.94 -16.01
CA ALA A 62 6.55 17.87 -15.35
C ALA A 62 6.59 19.27 -16.00
N ARG A 63 5.41 19.78 -16.36
CA ARG A 63 5.23 21.08 -17.03
C ARG A 63 4.83 22.18 -16.07
N THR A 64 4.32 21.80 -14.90
CA THR A 64 3.85 22.73 -13.87
C THR A 64 4.43 22.37 -12.51
N ALA A 65 4.41 23.34 -11.59
CA ALA A 65 4.75 23.09 -10.20
C ALA A 65 3.80 22.06 -9.57
N ASP A 66 2.54 22.03 -10.00
CA ASP A 66 1.53 21.09 -9.50
C ASP A 66 1.84 19.67 -9.94
N GLU A 67 2.19 19.44 -11.21
CA GLU A 67 2.69 18.14 -11.69
C GLU A 67 3.95 17.70 -10.95
N SER A 68 4.91 18.60 -10.75
CA SER A 68 6.12 18.32 -9.96
C SER A 68 5.76 17.91 -8.52
N THR A 69 4.74 18.54 -7.94
CA THR A 69 4.23 18.21 -6.60
C THR A 69 3.57 16.83 -6.59
N MET A 70 2.82 16.49 -7.63
CA MET A 70 2.21 15.17 -7.76
C MET A 70 3.27 14.09 -7.91
N GLN A 71 4.35 14.32 -8.66
CA GLN A 71 5.47 13.37 -8.74
C GLN A 71 6.10 13.05 -7.38
N LEU A 72 6.15 13.99 -6.43
CA LEU A 72 6.57 13.71 -5.05
C LEU A 72 5.61 12.75 -4.32
N LEU A 73 4.30 12.86 -4.57
CA LEU A 73 3.33 11.87 -4.09
C LEU A 73 3.47 10.52 -4.81
N GLY A 74 3.83 10.52 -6.09
CA GLY A 74 4.20 9.33 -6.85
C GLY A 74 5.37 8.57 -6.21
N ILE A 75 6.43 9.28 -5.84
CA ILE A 75 7.58 8.71 -5.10
C ILE A 75 7.11 8.09 -3.78
N ARG A 76 6.25 8.78 -3.01
CA ARG A 76 5.70 8.23 -1.76
C ARG A 76 4.92 6.95 -2.01
N LEU A 77 4.01 6.94 -2.99
CA LEU A 77 3.22 5.77 -3.36
C LEU A 77 4.10 4.59 -3.76
N PHE A 78 5.08 4.82 -4.64
CA PHE A 78 6.01 3.79 -5.08
C PHE A 78 6.80 3.22 -3.89
N ASN A 79 7.35 4.07 -3.03
CA ASN A 79 8.12 3.64 -1.87
C ASN A 79 7.26 2.85 -0.87
N ALA A 80 6.02 3.27 -0.60
CA ALA A 80 5.09 2.54 0.24
C ALA A 80 4.75 1.17 -0.37
N GLY A 81 4.52 1.12 -1.69
CA GLY A 81 4.27 -0.12 -2.42
C GLY A 81 5.45 -1.10 -2.39
N ALA A 82 6.65 -0.61 -2.70
CA ALA A 82 7.88 -1.40 -2.72
C ALA A 82 8.23 -1.92 -1.33
N SER A 83 8.22 -1.05 -0.32
CA SER A 83 8.51 -1.43 1.07
C SER A 83 7.46 -2.37 1.63
N GLY A 84 6.16 -2.11 1.38
CA GLY A 84 5.08 -3.01 1.77
C GLY A 84 5.24 -4.40 1.16
N THR A 85 5.58 -4.49 -0.13
CA THR A 85 5.85 -5.76 -0.82
C THR A 85 7.02 -6.50 -0.21
N LYS A 86 8.14 -5.81 0.05
CA LYS A 86 9.29 -6.40 0.73
C LYS A 86 8.89 -6.96 2.10
N LEU A 87 8.21 -6.16 2.92
CA LEU A 87 7.82 -6.52 4.28
C LEU A 87 6.84 -7.69 4.30
N ALA A 88 5.82 -7.68 3.44
CA ALA A 88 4.83 -8.75 3.37
C ALA A 88 5.46 -10.09 2.95
N LEU A 89 6.30 -10.07 1.92
CA LEU A 89 6.97 -11.28 1.45
C LEU A 89 7.97 -11.82 2.47
N SER A 90 8.56 -10.93 3.29
CA SER A 90 9.46 -11.32 4.36
C SER A 90 8.75 -11.73 5.66
N GLY A 91 7.41 -11.61 5.76
CA GLY A 91 6.64 -12.02 6.95
C GLY A 91 6.32 -10.93 7.97
N TYR A 92 6.62 -9.66 7.69
CA TYR A 92 6.30 -8.51 8.55
C TYR A 92 4.91 -7.92 8.26
N TYR A 93 3.86 -8.74 8.41
CA TYR A 93 2.52 -8.38 7.95
C TYR A 93 1.96 -7.11 8.59
N GLN A 94 2.14 -6.91 9.89
CA GLN A 94 1.64 -5.70 10.56
C GLN A 94 2.20 -4.42 9.94
N THR A 95 3.52 -4.35 9.74
CA THR A 95 4.19 -3.22 9.08
C THR A 95 3.84 -3.13 7.60
N ALA A 96 3.62 -4.26 6.92
CA ALA A 96 3.19 -4.27 5.53
C ALA A 96 1.77 -3.69 5.35
N PHE A 97 0.84 -3.98 6.27
CA PHE A 97 -0.50 -3.37 6.26
C PHE A 97 -0.48 -1.88 6.64
N GLN A 98 0.51 -1.42 7.41
CA GLN A 98 0.70 0.02 7.63
C GLN A 98 0.98 0.75 6.30
N GLN A 99 1.75 0.14 5.40
CA GLN A 99 1.97 0.69 4.06
C GLN A 99 0.70 0.69 3.22
N ALA A 100 -0.11 -0.37 3.29
CA ALA A 100 -1.42 -0.41 2.60
C ALA A 100 -2.35 0.73 3.06
N ARG A 101 -2.35 1.05 4.36
CA ARG A 101 -3.08 2.20 4.90
C ARG A 101 -2.55 3.53 4.34
N ASP A 102 -1.23 3.72 4.30
CA ASP A 102 -0.63 4.95 3.76
C ASP A 102 -0.96 5.14 2.27
N ILE A 103 -0.90 4.06 1.49
CA ILE A 103 -1.29 4.04 0.08
C ILE A 103 -2.75 4.44 -0.10
N MET A 104 -3.64 3.94 0.77
CA MET A 104 -5.06 4.29 0.74
C MET A 104 -5.30 5.78 1.04
N GLU A 105 -4.69 6.31 2.11
CA GLU A 105 -4.86 7.75 2.45
C GLU A 105 -4.26 8.65 1.37
N THR A 106 -3.12 8.27 0.80
CA THR A 106 -2.49 9.00 -0.32
C THR A 106 -3.36 8.93 -1.57
N GLY A 107 -3.97 7.76 -1.85
CA GLY A 107 -4.93 7.59 -2.94
C GLY A 107 -6.15 8.50 -2.83
N TYR A 108 -6.71 8.64 -1.61
CA TYR A 108 -7.79 9.59 -1.37
C TYR A 108 -7.38 11.04 -1.60
N LEU A 109 -6.16 11.42 -1.21
CA LEU A 109 -5.66 12.76 -1.49
C LEU A 109 -5.54 13.03 -3.00
N LEU A 110 -5.05 12.05 -3.77
CA LEU A 110 -4.96 12.15 -5.23
C LEU A 110 -6.34 12.23 -5.90
N ASP A 111 -7.31 11.41 -5.46
CA ASP A 111 -8.68 11.49 -5.97
C ASP A 111 -9.36 12.83 -5.64
N PHE A 112 -9.06 13.40 -4.48
CA PHE A 112 -9.52 14.74 -4.13
C PHE A 112 -8.98 15.79 -5.10
N PHE A 113 -7.67 15.79 -5.34
CA PHE A 113 -7.03 16.73 -6.27
C PHE A 113 -7.49 16.58 -7.71
N ARG A 114 -7.84 15.37 -8.15
CA ARG A 114 -8.42 15.14 -9.49
C ARG A 114 -9.66 15.99 -9.75
N THR A 115 -10.50 16.19 -8.72
CA THR A 115 -11.72 17.01 -8.81
C THR A 115 -11.54 18.43 -8.28
N SER A 116 -10.41 18.73 -7.67
CA SER A 116 -10.07 20.05 -7.11
C SER A 116 -8.61 20.42 -7.41
N PRO A 117 -8.20 20.55 -8.70
CA PRO A 117 -6.80 20.71 -9.06
C PRO A 117 -6.17 21.99 -8.48
N HIS A 118 -6.95 23.07 -8.38
CA HIS A 118 -6.51 24.33 -7.76
C HIS A 118 -6.08 24.17 -6.28
N GLN A 119 -6.51 23.11 -5.59
CA GLN A 119 -6.12 22.84 -4.21
C GLN A 119 -4.70 22.28 -4.09
N ILE A 120 -4.08 21.79 -5.18
CA ILE A 120 -2.69 21.30 -5.16
C ILE A 120 -1.75 22.44 -4.76
N GLY A 121 -1.88 23.61 -5.40
CA GLY A 121 -1.10 24.79 -5.07
C GLY A 121 -1.29 25.23 -3.61
N VAL A 122 -2.55 25.22 -3.12
CA VAL A 122 -2.88 25.55 -1.72
C VAL A 122 -2.23 24.57 -0.76
N TRP A 123 -2.32 23.26 -1.04
CA TRP A 123 -1.74 22.20 -0.22
C TRP A 123 -0.21 22.30 -0.16
N ARG A 124 0.44 22.53 -1.31
CA ARG A 124 1.90 22.69 -1.43
C ARG A 124 2.41 23.81 -0.52
N THR A 125 1.72 24.94 -0.46
CA THR A 125 2.17 26.12 0.29
C THR A 125 1.56 26.25 1.68
N ALA A 126 0.67 25.33 2.08
CA ALA A 126 -0.01 25.41 3.36
C ALA A 126 0.95 25.15 4.53
N ASP A 127 0.93 26.07 5.50
CA ASP A 127 1.56 25.85 6.79
C ASP A 127 0.85 24.74 7.58
N ARG A 128 1.41 24.34 8.72
CA ARG A 128 0.86 23.22 9.51
C ARG A 128 -0.59 23.48 9.95
N PRO A 129 -0.98 24.64 10.49
CA PRO A 129 -2.37 24.93 10.84
C PRO A 129 -3.33 24.85 9.65
N LEU A 130 -3.02 25.51 8.53
CA LEU A 130 -3.87 25.51 7.35
C LEU A 130 -3.97 24.11 6.75
N ARG A 131 -2.85 23.39 6.69
CA ARG A 131 -2.81 22.02 6.18
C ARG A 131 -3.73 21.10 6.96
N ARG A 132 -3.73 21.19 8.30
CA ARG A 132 -4.63 20.39 9.13
C ARG A 132 -6.09 20.78 8.93
N LYS A 133 -6.36 22.09 8.86
CA LYS A 133 -7.73 22.60 8.68
C LYS A 133 -8.37 22.10 7.38
N LEU A 134 -7.62 22.10 6.28
CA LEU A 134 -8.13 21.83 4.94
C LEU A 134 -7.89 20.39 4.47
N PHE A 135 -6.75 19.80 4.83
CA PHE A 135 -6.25 18.56 4.23
C PHE A 135 -5.94 17.46 5.25
N ASP A 136 -6.44 17.57 6.49
CA ASP A 136 -6.41 16.42 7.41
C ASP A 136 -7.12 15.22 6.75
N PRO A 137 -6.63 13.98 6.91
CA PRO A 137 -7.19 12.83 6.19
C PRO A 137 -8.69 12.61 6.39
N VAL A 138 -9.22 12.96 7.57
CA VAL A 138 -10.66 12.95 7.82
C VAL A 138 -11.41 13.94 6.93
N LYS A 139 -10.86 15.14 6.72
CA LYS A 139 -11.45 16.17 5.84
C LYS A 139 -11.48 15.70 4.40
N ILE A 140 -10.39 15.10 3.93
CA ILE A 140 -10.32 14.53 2.58
C ILE A 140 -11.38 13.43 2.40
N ARG A 141 -11.47 12.48 3.34
CA ARG A 141 -12.49 11.43 3.28
C ARG A 141 -13.91 12.00 3.27
N THR A 142 -14.20 12.96 4.16
CA THR A 142 -15.52 13.62 4.21
C THR A 142 -15.85 14.32 2.90
N ALA A 143 -14.92 15.07 2.32
CA ALA A 143 -15.14 15.75 1.04
C ALA A 143 -15.40 14.75 -0.10
N LEU A 144 -14.70 13.62 -0.13
CA LEU A 144 -14.93 12.56 -1.14
C LEU A 144 -16.25 11.82 -0.91
N ASP A 145 -16.61 11.53 0.34
CA ASP A 145 -17.88 10.89 0.69
C ASP A 145 -19.05 11.81 0.30
N GLU A 146 -18.96 13.11 0.56
CA GLU A 146 -19.95 14.11 0.12
C GLU A 146 -20.04 14.20 -1.41
N ARG A 147 -18.90 14.26 -2.10
CA ARG A 147 -18.83 14.29 -3.57
C ARG A 147 -19.54 13.09 -4.20
N ASP A 148 -19.33 11.90 -3.64
CA ASP A 148 -19.83 10.65 -4.20
C ASP A 148 -21.19 10.21 -3.62
N GLY A 149 -21.78 11.00 -2.73
CA GLY A 149 -23.04 10.68 -2.06
C GLY A 149 -22.96 9.48 -1.10
N ASP A 150 -21.78 9.16 -0.57
CA ASP A 150 -21.56 8.04 0.35
C ASP A 150 -21.98 8.41 1.79
N VAL A 151 -23.28 8.28 2.06
CA VAL A 151 -23.85 8.49 3.40
C VAL A 151 -23.39 7.45 4.43
N GLU A 152 -22.88 6.30 4.00
CA GLU A 152 -22.43 5.22 4.87
C GLU A 152 -20.99 5.42 5.37
N LYS A 153 -20.28 6.44 4.84
CA LYS A 153 -18.89 6.78 5.18
C LYS A 153 -17.95 5.60 5.05
N ARG A 154 -18.04 4.84 3.95
CA ARG A 154 -17.26 3.60 3.76
C ARG A 154 -15.76 3.84 3.83
N ARG A 155 -15.27 4.99 3.34
CA ARG A 155 -13.85 5.36 3.45
C ARG A 155 -13.37 5.43 4.90
N ALA A 156 -14.20 5.97 5.80
CA ALA A 156 -13.89 6.03 7.23
C ALA A 156 -13.90 4.64 7.88
N LYS A 157 -14.85 3.78 7.49
CA LYS A 157 -14.91 2.38 7.97
C LYS A 157 -13.68 1.57 7.55
N GLN A 158 -13.34 1.61 6.26
CA GLN A 158 -12.16 0.93 5.70
C GLN A 158 -10.86 1.42 6.36
N TYR A 159 -10.73 2.73 6.56
CA TYR A 159 -9.62 3.29 7.32
C TYR A 159 -9.56 2.79 8.75
N GLY A 160 -10.71 2.75 9.44
CA GLY A 160 -10.81 2.26 10.81
C GLY A 160 -10.33 0.81 10.93
N GLU A 161 -10.77 -0.06 10.02
CA GLU A 161 -10.38 -1.48 9.99
C GLU A 161 -8.88 -1.67 9.79
N LEU A 162 -8.29 -1.02 8.78
CA LEU A 162 -6.85 -1.09 8.53
C LEU A 162 -6.04 -0.48 9.68
N SER A 163 -6.50 0.64 10.25
CA SER A 163 -5.81 1.29 11.37
C SER A 163 -5.84 0.45 12.64
N GLU A 164 -6.99 -0.14 12.96
CA GLU A 164 -7.14 -1.03 14.11
C GLU A 164 -6.28 -2.29 13.97
N LEU A 165 -6.22 -2.86 12.76
CA LEU A 165 -5.46 -4.07 12.47
C LEU A 165 -3.94 -3.83 12.44
N ALA A 166 -3.48 -2.73 11.83
CA ALA A 166 -2.08 -2.58 11.46
C ALA A 166 -1.32 -1.49 12.24
N SER A 167 -2.00 -0.44 12.70
CA SER A 167 -1.34 0.76 13.23
C SER A 167 -1.54 0.95 14.73
N HIS A 168 -2.75 0.72 15.23
CA HIS A 168 -3.05 0.89 16.64
C HIS A 168 -2.58 -0.33 17.44
N ALA A 169 -2.10 -0.09 18.65
CA ALA A 169 -1.80 -1.15 19.63
C ALA A 169 -3.12 -1.74 20.17
N SER A 170 -3.86 -2.42 19.30
CA SER A 170 -5.14 -3.03 19.58
C SER A 170 -4.99 -4.55 19.70
N TYR A 171 -5.84 -5.17 20.52
CA TYR A 171 -5.87 -6.63 20.64
C TYR A 171 -6.20 -7.31 19.30
N ARG A 172 -7.07 -6.68 18.48
CA ARG A 172 -7.39 -7.15 17.13
C ARG A 172 -6.15 -7.16 16.23
N GLY A 173 -5.28 -6.16 16.34
CA GLY A 173 -4.06 -6.05 15.54
C GLY A 173 -3.00 -7.10 15.87
N PHE A 174 -2.95 -7.58 17.12
CA PHE A 174 -2.04 -8.66 17.52
C PHE A 174 -2.30 -9.98 16.78
N ARG A 175 -3.44 -10.14 16.10
CA ARG A 175 -3.67 -11.27 15.19
C ARG A 175 -2.65 -11.37 14.06
N LEU A 176 -2.00 -10.27 13.69
CA LEU A 176 -0.92 -10.25 12.70
C LEU A 176 0.46 -10.65 13.26
N THR A 177 0.55 -10.82 14.58
CA THR A 177 1.78 -11.20 15.30
C THR A 177 1.57 -12.52 16.08
N VAL A 178 0.57 -13.30 15.72
CA VAL A 178 0.21 -14.56 16.39
C VAL A 178 0.21 -15.71 15.38
N ARG A 179 0.89 -16.80 15.72
CA ARG A 179 0.88 -18.06 14.98
C ARG A 179 0.54 -19.21 15.93
N GLY A 180 -0.39 -20.08 15.53
CA GLY A 180 -0.82 -21.20 16.38
C GLY A 180 -1.41 -20.80 17.75
N GLY A 181 -1.92 -19.57 17.88
CA GLY A 181 -2.51 -19.06 19.14
C GLY A 181 -1.50 -18.44 20.11
N VAL A 182 -0.22 -18.40 19.77
CA VAL A 182 0.84 -17.78 20.58
C VAL A 182 1.43 -16.58 19.85
N GLY A 183 1.74 -15.50 20.59
CA GLY A 183 2.45 -14.36 20.03
C GLY A 183 3.86 -14.75 19.59
N GLU A 184 4.22 -14.42 18.36
CA GLU A 184 5.52 -14.72 17.76
C GLU A 184 6.23 -13.41 17.40
N LEU A 185 7.52 -13.32 17.74
CA LEU A 185 8.37 -12.24 17.27
C LEU A 185 8.60 -12.44 15.77
N GLY A 186 8.18 -11.48 14.95
CA GLY A 186 8.39 -11.54 13.52
C GLY A 186 9.87 -11.51 13.12
N PRO A 187 10.20 -11.98 11.90
CA PRO A 187 9.27 -12.31 10.82
C PRO A 187 8.83 -13.78 10.80
N PHE A 188 7.65 -14.05 10.23
CA PHE A 188 7.20 -15.41 9.94
C PHE A 188 6.23 -15.43 8.76
N VAL A 189 6.21 -16.52 7.99
CA VAL A 189 5.26 -16.70 6.89
C VAL A 189 3.97 -17.28 7.43
N GLU A 190 2.87 -16.59 7.11
CA GLU A 190 1.51 -17.03 7.40
C GLU A 190 0.65 -16.79 6.16
N GLU A 191 0.09 -17.86 5.59
CA GLU A 191 -0.57 -17.85 4.29
C GLU A 191 -1.82 -16.96 4.31
N ILE A 192 -2.61 -17.02 5.39
CA ILE A 192 -3.82 -16.18 5.49
C ILE A 192 -3.49 -14.69 5.48
N ASN A 193 -2.39 -14.30 6.12
CA ASN A 193 -1.95 -12.91 6.16
C ASN A 193 -1.38 -12.45 4.82
N LEU A 194 -0.63 -13.32 4.12
CA LEU A 194 -0.13 -13.04 2.77
C LEU A 194 -1.27 -12.80 1.78
N LYS A 195 -2.27 -13.71 1.81
CA LYS A 195 -3.48 -13.59 0.98
C LYS A 195 -4.23 -12.29 1.25
N ALA A 196 -4.46 -11.98 2.53
CA ALA A 196 -5.16 -10.77 2.93
C ALA A 196 -4.39 -9.51 2.51
N TRP A 197 -3.06 -9.51 2.65
CA TRP A 197 -2.24 -8.37 2.27
C TRP A 197 -2.24 -8.14 0.75
N LEU A 198 -2.08 -9.19 -0.05
CA LEU A 198 -2.18 -9.10 -1.51
C LEU A 198 -3.55 -8.57 -1.94
N HIS A 199 -4.62 -9.01 -1.28
CA HIS A 199 -5.97 -8.53 -1.54
C HIS A 199 -6.13 -7.03 -1.24
N GLU A 200 -5.71 -6.58 -0.05
CA GLU A 200 -5.76 -5.17 0.32
C GLU A 200 -4.90 -4.31 -0.62
N MET A 201 -3.71 -4.76 -0.99
CA MET A 201 -2.85 -4.01 -1.91
C MET A 201 -3.46 -3.82 -3.29
N VAL A 202 -4.15 -4.83 -3.83
CA VAL A 202 -4.92 -4.65 -5.07
C VAL A 202 -6.02 -3.61 -4.88
N LEU A 203 -6.80 -3.69 -3.78
CA LEU A 203 -7.87 -2.74 -3.44
C LEU A 203 -7.41 -1.31 -3.21
N ARG A 204 -6.22 -1.10 -2.65
CA ARG A 204 -5.72 0.23 -2.29
C ARG A 204 -4.81 0.79 -3.36
N PHE A 205 -3.81 0.02 -3.78
CA PHE A 205 -2.78 0.54 -4.67
C PHE A 205 -3.24 0.60 -6.13
N GLY A 206 -4.05 -0.36 -6.58
CA GLY A 206 -4.55 -0.38 -7.95
C GLY A 206 -5.30 0.91 -8.31
N PRO A 207 -6.37 1.27 -7.56
CA PRO A 207 -7.05 2.55 -7.75
C PRO A 207 -6.15 3.76 -7.53
N SER A 208 -5.27 3.77 -6.52
CA SER A 208 -4.34 4.88 -6.28
C SER A 208 -3.42 5.16 -7.47
N ALA A 209 -2.93 4.11 -8.16
CA ALA A 209 -2.12 4.27 -9.37
C ALA A 209 -2.91 4.93 -10.52
N VAL A 210 -4.19 4.58 -10.68
CA VAL A 210 -5.07 5.25 -11.65
C VAL A 210 -5.30 6.72 -11.28
N MET A 211 -5.58 7.01 -10.00
CA MET A 211 -5.77 8.39 -9.55
C MET A 211 -4.50 9.23 -9.67
N TYR A 212 -3.34 8.61 -9.49
CA TYR A 212 -2.04 9.23 -9.70
C TYR A 212 -1.80 9.57 -11.18
N ALA A 213 -2.00 8.62 -12.09
CA ALA A 213 -1.80 8.85 -13.52
C ALA A 213 -2.72 9.95 -14.08
N ASN A 214 -3.95 10.06 -13.55
CA ASN A 214 -4.90 11.11 -13.90
C ASN A 214 -4.47 12.54 -13.47
N GLN A 215 -3.38 12.69 -12.72
CA GLN A 215 -2.84 14.02 -12.40
C GLN A 215 -2.04 14.64 -13.56
N PHE A 216 -1.81 13.89 -14.64
CA PHE A 216 -0.97 14.28 -15.77
C PHE A 216 -1.81 14.24 -17.06
N PRO A 217 -2.64 15.26 -17.32
CA PRO A 217 -3.59 15.25 -18.44
C PRO A 217 -2.94 15.26 -19.81
N ASP A 218 -1.69 15.72 -19.91
CA ASP A 218 -0.94 15.78 -21.16
C ASP A 218 0.19 14.73 -21.22
N ALA A 219 0.02 13.60 -20.54
CA ALA A 219 0.97 12.49 -20.58
C ALA A 219 1.17 11.98 -22.02
N GLU A 220 2.35 11.46 -22.31
CA GLU A 220 2.63 10.88 -23.62
C GLU A 220 1.74 9.66 -23.91
N GLU A 221 1.42 9.43 -25.20
CA GLU A 221 0.54 8.34 -25.63
C GLU A 221 1.00 6.96 -25.11
N SER A 222 2.32 6.77 -24.96
CA SER A 222 2.90 5.53 -24.44
C SER A 222 2.54 5.27 -22.97
N LEU A 223 2.46 6.32 -22.15
CA LEU A 223 2.06 6.26 -20.74
C LEU A 223 0.55 6.04 -20.63
N GLU A 224 -0.23 6.75 -21.44
CA GLU A 224 -1.68 6.55 -21.46
C GLU A 224 -2.07 5.14 -21.92
N HIS A 225 -1.36 4.59 -22.92
CA HIS A 225 -1.59 3.24 -23.39
C HIS A 225 -1.37 2.22 -22.27
N GLU A 226 -0.27 2.36 -21.53
CA GLU A 226 -0.01 1.50 -20.38
C GLU A 226 -1.10 1.64 -19.30
N LEU A 227 -1.52 2.87 -18.99
CA LEU A 227 -2.62 3.10 -18.05
C LEU A 227 -3.92 2.42 -18.50
N ARG A 228 -4.24 2.46 -19.79
CA ARG A 228 -5.43 1.79 -20.36
C ARG A 228 -5.34 0.27 -20.24
N VAL A 229 -4.17 -0.32 -20.51
CA VAL A 229 -3.93 -1.75 -20.36
C VAL A 229 -4.07 -2.16 -18.88
N PHE A 230 -3.40 -1.42 -17.99
CA PHE A 230 -3.48 -1.63 -16.56
C PHE A 230 -4.90 -1.49 -16.02
N GLY A 231 -5.62 -0.43 -16.38
CA GLY A 231 -7.00 -0.19 -15.95
C GLY A 231 -7.95 -1.30 -16.40
N THR A 232 -7.77 -1.83 -17.61
CA THR A 232 -8.54 -2.99 -18.10
C THR A 232 -8.29 -4.22 -17.24
N MET A 233 -7.02 -4.54 -16.98
CA MET A 233 -6.64 -5.67 -16.13
C MET A 233 -7.16 -5.50 -14.69
N LEU A 234 -7.08 -4.30 -14.12
CA LEU A 234 -7.58 -4.02 -12.78
C LEU A 234 -9.09 -4.29 -12.68
N VAL A 235 -9.88 -3.80 -13.65
CA VAL A 235 -11.33 -4.03 -13.70
C VAL A 235 -11.66 -5.50 -13.91
N GLN A 236 -10.92 -6.20 -14.78
CA GLN A 236 -11.11 -7.64 -15.01
C GLN A 236 -10.73 -8.46 -13.78
N GLY A 237 -9.65 -8.10 -13.08
CA GLY A 237 -9.22 -8.74 -11.84
C GLY A 237 -10.24 -8.63 -10.71
N TYR A 238 -11.06 -7.56 -10.70
CA TYR A 238 -12.23 -7.46 -9.79
C TYR A 238 -13.46 -8.25 -10.27
N LYS A 239 -13.57 -8.50 -11.58
CA LYS A 239 -14.72 -9.20 -12.20
C LYS A 239 -14.51 -10.71 -12.33
N ALA A 240 -13.30 -11.23 -12.13
CA ALA A 240 -13.05 -12.67 -12.11
C ALA A 240 -13.96 -13.33 -11.05
N PRO A 241 -14.87 -14.24 -11.46
CA PRO A 241 -15.88 -14.77 -10.55
C PRO A 241 -15.22 -15.64 -9.48
N VAL A 242 -15.75 -15.57 -8.26
CA VAL A 242 -15.46 -16.44 -7.10
C VAL A 242 -15.83 -17.92 -7.37
N GLY A 243 -16.09 -18.32 -8.61
CA GLY A 243 -16.79 -19.53 -8.98
C GLY A 243 -16.34 -20.15 -10.29
N GLU A 244 -15.07 -20.51 -10.41
CA GLU A 244 -14.67 -21.73 -11.13
C GLU A 244 -13.77 -22.55 -10.21
N ARG A 245 -14.38 -23.07 -9.13
CA ARG A 245 -13.84 -24.22 -8.40
C ARG A 245 -14.38 -25.48 -9.07
N LYS A 246 -13.55 -26.16 -9.84
CA LYS A 246 -13.62 -27.61 -10.01
C LYS A 246 -12.43 -28.21 -9.30
#